data_AF-A0A7W0CGZ8-F1
#
_entry.id   AF-A0A7W0CGZ8-F1
#
_cell.length_a   1.000
_cell.length_b   1.000
_cell.length_c   1.000
_cell.angle_alpha   90.00
_cell.angle_beta   90.00
_cell.angle_gamma   90.00
#
_symmetry.space_group_name_H-M   'P 1'
#
loop_
_entity.id
_entity.type
_entity.pdbx_description
1 polymer ?
#
loop_
_entity_poly.entity_id
_entity_poly.type
_entity_poly.pdbx_seq_one_letter_code
_entity_poly.pdbx_strand_id
1 'polypeptide(L)'
;MVATWTDADVSRVHARLLDLVSGLPGVEVEESFGHVSLMAGRRRIAWLLLDHHGDGRLALVVKAPPGELETLMAGDGERYFRPAYVRHWVGVEMHAVTPDWAEVGALLEQAWRMVAGKRAVAAYDAAKGETERKGETERETEDGGEGAGEGAGGGAV
;
A
#
# COMPACT_ATOMS: atom_id res chain seq x y z
N MET A 1 -3.84 -4.54 -27.03
CA MET A 1 -5.08 -5.21 -26.58
C MET A 1 -6.05 -4.14 -26.12
N VAL A 2 -7.35 -4.41 -26.06
CA VAL A 2 -8.30 -3.41 -25.51
C VAL A 2 -8.21 -3.45 -23.99
N ALA A 3 -8.08 -2.29 -23.35
CA ALA A 3 -8.11 -2.17 -21.89
C ALA A 3 -9.40 -2.81 -21.33
N THR A 4 -9.27 -3.64 -20.31
CA THR A 4 -10.41 -4.34 -19.68
C THR A 4 -10.98 -3.59 -18.46
N TRP A 5 -10.28 -2.54 -18.01
CA TRP A 5 -10.70 -1.70 -16.89
C TRP A 5 -11.54 -0.50 -17.34
N THR A 6 -12.36 -0.02 -16.42
CA THR A 6 -13.20 1.17 -16.60
C THR A 6 -12.59 2.40 -15.92
N ASP A 7 -13.08 3.60 -16.22
CA ASP A 7 -12.72 4.82 -15.49
C ASP A 7 -13.04 4.72 -13.98
N ALA A 8 -14.05 3.92 -13.63
CA ALA A 8 -14.40 3.65 -12.24
C ALA A 8 -13.37 2.75 -11.54
N ASP A 9 -12.76 1.79 -12.25
CA ASP A 9 -11.64 0.99 -11.74
C ASP A 9 -10.43 1.87 -11.48
N VAL A 10 -10.07 2.71 -12.45
CA VAL A 10 -8.97 3.68 -12.33
C VAL A 10 -9.20 4.60 -11.14
N SER A 11 -10.42 5.14 -10.98
CA SER A 11 -10.76 6.03 -9.87
C SER A 11 -10.65 5.33 -8.51
N ARG A 12 -11.06 4.05 -8.41
CA ARG A 12 -10.90 3.26 -7.18
C ARG A 12 -9.45 3.03 -6.83
N VAL A 13 -8.64 2.61 -7.81
CA VAL A 13 -7.20 2.39 -7.61
C VAL A 13 -6.52 3.70 -7.22
N HIS A 14 -6.81 4.78 -7.93
CA HIS A 14 -6.27 6.10 -7.62
C HIS A 14 -6.62 6.52 -6.18
N ALA A 15 -7.90 6.50 -5.81
CA ALA A 15 -8.34 6.86 -4.46
C ALA A 15 -7.66 6.01 -3.37
N ARG A 16 -7.48 4.71 -3.63
CA ARG A 16 -6.81 3.81 -2.68
C ARG A 16 -5.31 4.12 -2.55
N LEU A 17 -4.64 4.46 -3.65
CA LEU A 17 -3.24 4.92 -3.61
C LEU A 17 -3.10 6.22 -2.82
N LEU A 18 -4.04 7.17 -2.99
CA LEU A 18 -4.05 8.42 -2.23
C LEU A 18 -4.18 8.18 -0.73
N ASP A 19 -5.08 7.27 -0.33
CA ASP A 19 -5.23 6.87 1.07
C ASP A 19 -3.92 6.31 1.64
N LEU A 20 -3.26 5.39 0.92
CA LEU A 20 -2.01 4.78 1.35
C LEU A 20 -0.86 5.79 1.52
N VAL A 21 -0.75 6.77 0.62
CA VAL A 21 0.32 7.78 0.69
C VAL A 21 -0.02 8.99 1.55
N SER A 22 -1.27 9.14 1.99
CA SER A 22 -1.70 10.26 2.85
C SER A 22 -0.91 10.34 4.16
N GLY A 23 -0.46 9.19 4.68
CA GLY A 23 0.38 9.09 5.87
C GLY A 23 1.87 9.32 5.63
N LEU A 24 2.32 9.44 4.38
CA LEU A 24 3.74 9.60 4.03
C LEU A 24 4.11 11.09 3.89
N PRO A 25 4.93 11.66 4.77
CA PRO A 25 5.25 13.08 4.74
C PRO A 25 5.86 13.54 3.42
N GLY A 26 5.27 14.60 2.85
CA GLY A 26 5.79 15.28 1.65
C GLY A 26 5.60 14.50 0.35
N VAL A 27 4.67 13.53 0.32
CA VAL A 27 4.22 12.93 -0.93
C VAL A 27 3.15 13.81 -1.57
N GLU A 28 3.39 14.16 -2.83
CA GLU A 28 2.50 14.94 -3.70
C GLU A 28 2.10 14.09 -4.91
N VAL A 29 0.96 14.45 -5.50
CA VAL A 29 0.36 13.72 -6.63
C VAL A 29 0.36 14.65 -7.84
N GLU A 30 0.96 14.19 -8.92
CA GLU A 30 0.98 14.92 -10.19
C GLU A 30 0.28 14.09 -11.27
N GLU A 31 -0.74 14.65 -11.90
CA GLU A 31 -1.41 14.03 -13.04
C GLU A 31 -0.88 14.60 -14.35
N SER A 32 -0.45 13.72 -15.26
CA SER A 32 0.09 14.13 -16.55
C SER A 32 -0.10 13.04 -17.59
N PHE A 33 -0.57 13.41 -18.79
CA PHE A 33 -0.74 12.50 -19.94
C PHE A 33 -1.51 11.20 -19.62
N GLY A 34 -2.54 11.26 -18.77
CA GLY A 34 -3.33 10.07 -18.38
C GLY A 34 -2.62 9.13 -17.40
N HIS A 35 -1.56 9.60 -16.75
CA HIS A 35 -0.82 8.88 -15.72
C HIS A 35 -0.82 9.68 -14.43
N VAL A 36 -0.79 8.99 -13.29
CA VAL A 36 -0.62 9.61 -11.97
C VAL A 36 0.81 9.36 -11.51
N SER A 37 1.50 10.39 -11.05
CA SER A 37 2.84 10.30 -10.47
C SER A 37 2.77 10.58 -8.97
N LEU A 38 3.39 9.72 -8.17
CA LEU A 38 3.57 9.93 -6.74
C LEU A 38 4.99 10.45 -6.49
N MET A 39 5.09 11.64 -5.93
CA MET A 39 6.33 12.42 -5.83
C MET A 39 6.67 12.68 -4.36
N ALA A 40 7.85 12.26 -3.90
CA ALA A 40 8.39 12.68 -2.62
C ALA A 40 9.38 13.83 -2.85
N GLY A 41 8.90 15.07 -2.68
CA GLY A 41 9.58 16.26 -3.16
C GLY A 41 9.86 16.17 -4.67
N ARG A 42 11.12 16.34 -5.09
CA ARG A 42 11.50 16.28 -6.52
C ARG A 42 11.75 14.87 -7.05
N ARG A 43 11.43 13.83 -6.28
CA ARG A 43 11.78 12.43 -6.59
C ARG A 43 10.51 11.62 -6.76
N ARG A 44 10.35 10.99 -7.91
CA ARG A 44 9.24 10.07 -8.14
C ARG A 44 9.47 8.76 -7.40
N ILE A 45 8.45 8.32 -6.69
CA ILE A 45 8.44 7.04 -5.95
C ILE A 45 7.55 6.01 -6.63
N ALA A 46 6.50 6.43 -7.34
CA ALA A 46 5.67 5.53 -8.12
C ALA A 46 4.95 6.25 -9.27
N TRP A 47 4.42 5.46 -10.20
CA TRP A 47 3.40 5.86 -11.17
C TRP A 47 2.19 4.93 -11.12
N LEU A 48 0.99 5.47 -11.28
CA LEU A 48 -0.14 4.72 -11.83
C LEU A 48 -0.20 4.94 -13.34
N LEU A 49 -0.07 3.87 -14.10
CA LEU A 49 0.02 3.85 -15.55
C LEU A 49 -1.16 3.09 -16.14
N LEU A 50 -1.69 3.64 -17.24
CA LEU A 50 -2.82 3.09 -17.97
C LEU A 50 -2.33 2.73 -19.38
N ASP A 51 -2.36 1.44 -19.72
CA ASP A 51 -1.98 0.89 -21.02
C ASP A 51 -0.66 1.48 -21.57
N HIS A 52 0.35 1.54 -20.70
CA HIS A 52 1.57 2.25 -21.03
C HIS A 52 2.38 1.46 -22.07
N HIS A 53 2.60 2.08 -23.24
CA HIS A 53 3.13 1.41 -24.44
C HIS A 53 2.27 0.27 -25.00
N GLY A 54 0.96 0.25 -24.72
CA GLY A 54 0.07 -0.79 -25.23
C GLY A 54 0.21 -2.13 -24.52
N ASP A 55 0.74 -2.13 -23.29
CA ASP A 55 0.97 -3.32 -22.48
C ASP A 55 -0.32 -3.96 -21.94
N GLY A 56 -1.45 -3.27 -22.08
CA GLY A 56 -2.76 -3.73 -21.65
C GLY A 56 -2.89 -3.83 -20.14
N ARG A 57 -2.19 -2.99 -19.36
CA ARG A 57 -2.24 -3.01 -17.90
C ARG A 57 -2.78 -1.71 -17.29
N LEU A 58 -3.52 -1.86 -16.20
CA LEU A 58 -3.60 -0.84 -15.16
C LEU A 58 -2.52 -1.20 -14.14
N ALA A 59 -1.44 -0.42 -14.10
CA ALA A 59 -0.25 -0.81 -13.36
C ALA A 59 0.21 0.28 -12.40
N LEU A 60 0.54 -0.13 -11.17
CA LEU A 60 1.42 0.67 -10.33
C LEU A 60 2.86 0.27 -10.62
N VAL A 61 3.70 1.25 -10.94
CA VAL A 61 5.13 1.03 -11.10
C VAL A 61 5.85 1.80 -10.01
N VAL A 62 6.42 1.07 -9.06
CA VAL A 62 6.94 1.60 -7.79
C VAL A 62 8.44 1.33 -7.65
N LYS A 63 9.16 2.32 -7.14
CA LYS A 63 10.60 2.22 -6.91
C LYS A 63 10.89 1.18 -5.82
N ALA A 64 11.90 0.35 -6.04
CA ALA A 64 12.23 -0.72 -5.11
C ALA A 64 13.76 -0.89 -4.96
N PRO A 65 14.24 -1.48 -3.84
CA PRO A 65 15.64 -1.87 -3.72
C PRO A 65 15.98 -3.01 -4.70
N PRO A 66 17.27 -3.22 -5.01
CA PRO A 66 17.70 -4.37 -5.80
C PRO A 66 17.29 -5.69 -5.14
N GLY A 67 16.77 -6.65 -5.92
CA GLY A 67 16.36 -7.98 -5.43
C GLY A 67 14.89 -8.09 -5.01
N GLU A 68 14.21 -6.96 -4.76
CA GLU A 68 12.80 -6.94 -4.35
C GLU A 68 11.89 -7.56 -5.41
N LEU A 69 12.04 -7.11 -6.66
CA LEU A 69 11.22 -7.59 -7.77
C LEU A 69 11.38 -9.09 -7.98
N GLU A 70 12.61 -9.58 -7.93
CA GLU A 70 12.89 -11.01 -8.11
C GLU A 70 12.23 -11.86 -7.01
N THR A 71 12.21 -11.34 -5.78
CA THR A 71 11.56 -12.00 -4.63
C THR A 71 10.03 -12.02 -4.81
N LEU A 72 9.44 -10.87 -5.13
CA LEU A 72 8.00 -10.74 -5.34
C LEU A 72 7.51 -11.59 -6.52
N MET A 73 8.20 -11.56 -7.66
CA MET A 73 7.86 -12.38 -8.83
C MET A 73 7.99 -13.89 -8.57
N ALA A 74 8.91 -14.30 -7.69
CA ALA A 74 9.02 -15.71 -7.31
C ALA A 74 7.86 -16.18 -6.42
N GLY A 75 7.28 -15.26 -5.64
CA GLY A 75 6.09 -15.53 -4.82
C GLY A 75 4.78 -15.46 -5.60
N ASP A 76 4.62 -14.45 -6.45
CA ASP A 76 3.40 -14.20 -7.23
C ASP A 76 3.71 -13.46 -8.55
N GLY A 77 4.01 -14.24 -9.60
CA GLY A 77 4.29 -13.71 -10.93
C GLY A 77 3.06 -13.18 -11.69
N GLU A 78 1.84 -13.34 -11.16
CA GLU A 78 0.63 -12.76 -11.75
C GLU A 78 0.43 -11.31 -11.29
N ARG A 79 0.71 -11.04 -10.01
CA ARG A 79 0.65 -9.69 -9.42
C ARG A 79 1.84 -8.83 -9.77
N TYR A 80 3.03 -9.42 -9.89
CA TYR A 80 4.28 -8.68 -10.04
C TYR A 80 4.95 -8.92 -11.37
N PHE A 81 5.48 -7.86 -11.97
CA PHE A 81 6.15 -7.92 -13.26
C PHE A 81 7.30 -6.92 -13.36
N ARG A 82 8.20 -7.16 -14.32
CA ARG A 82 9.29 -6.23 -14.65
C ARG A 82 8.79 -5.15 -15.62
N PRO A 83 8.76 -3.86 -15.24
CA PRO A 83 8.46 -2.79 -16.19
C PRO A 83 9.56 -2.67 -17.25
N ALA A 84 9.20 -2.42 -18.51
CA ALA A 84 10.15 -2.46 -19.63
C ALA A 84 11.12 -1.26 -19.70
N TYR A 85 10.79 -0.15 -19.03
CA TYR A 85 11.42 1.16 -19.24
C TYR A 85 12.16 1.70 -18.01
N VAL A 86 12.11 1.00 -16.88
CA VAL A 86 12.80 1.39 -15.64
C VAL A 86 13.56 0.21 -15.05
N ARG A 87 14.75 0.48 -14.50
CA ARG A 87 15.58 -0.52 -13.82
C ARG A 87 15.44 -0.36 -12.31
N HIS A 88 15.30 -1.47 -11.58
CA HIS A 88 15.13 -1.52 -10.12
C HIS A 88 13.80 -0.93 -9.63
N TRP A 89 12.71 -1.26 -10.33
CA TRP A 89 11.34 -0.91 -9.98
C TRP A 89 10.47 -2.17 -10.09
N VAL A 90 9.40 -2.21 -9.31
CA VAL A 90 8.40 -3.28 -9.33
C VAL A 90 7.19 -2.78 -10.09
N GLY A 91 6.72 -3.56 -11.07
CA GLY A 91 5.40 -3.40 -11.65
C GLY A 91 4.40 -4.25 -10.88
N VAL A 92 3.26 -3.67 -10.53
CA VAL A 92 2.16 -4.31 -9.81
C VAL A 92 0.92 -4.21 -10.68
N GLU A 93 0.30 -5.35 -10.99
CA GLU A 93 -0.98 -5.42 -11.69
C GLU A 93 -2.11 -4.98 -10.75
N MET A 94 -2.92 -4.00 -11.18
CA MET A 94 -3.93 -3.37 -10.34
C MET A 94 -5.37 -3.77 -10.68
N HIS A 95 -5.57 -4.53 -11.76
CA HIS A 95 -6.91 -4.85 -12.24
C HIS A 95 -7.13 -6.33 -12.55
N ALA A 96 -6.23 -6.97 -13.32
CA ALA A 96 -6.47 -8.35 -13.77
C ALA A 96 -6.48 -9.37 -12.60
N VAL A 97 -5.85 -9.01 -11.49
CA VAL A 97 -5.86 -9.75 -10.22
C VAL A 97 -6.14 -8.79 -9.06
N THR A 98 -6.75 -9.27 -7.98
CA THR A 98 -7.01 -8.45 -6.80
C THR A 98 -5.69 -7.97 -6.18
N PRO A 99 -5.46 -6.65 -6.05
CA PRO A 99 -4.24 -6.15 -5.45
C PRO A 99 -4.14 -6.51 -3.97
N ASP A 100 -2.95 -6.89 -3.52
CA ASP A 100 -2.63 -6.95 -2.10
C ASP A 100 -2.34 -5.54 -1.60
N TRP A 101 -3.35 -4.88 -1.04
CA TRP A 101 -3.21 -3.50 -0.59
C TRP A 101 -2.25 -3.33 0.60
N ALA A 102 -1.99 -4.38 1.38
CA ALA A 102 -1.01 -4.33 2.46
C ALA A 102 0.40 -4.29 1.86
N GLU A 103 0.69 -5.17 0.90
CA GLU A 103 1.96 -5.21 0.19
C GLU A 103 2.19 -3.93 -0.64
N VAL A 104 1.15 -3.43 -1.32
CA VAL A 104 1.22 -2.15 -2.05
C VAL A 104 1.56 -0.99 -1.11
N GLY A 105 0.98 -0.96 0.09
CA GLY A 105 1.33 0.02 1.12
C GLY A 105 2.79 -0.08 1.54
N ALA A 106 3.28 -1.30 1.79
CA ALA A 106 4.67 -1.56 2.16
C ALA A 106 5.65 -1.12 1.06
N LEU A 107 5.34 -1.42 -0.20
CA LEU A 107 6.13 -1.00 -1.36
C LEU A 107 6.20 0.53 -1.50
N LEU A 108 5.07 1.23 -1.32
CA LEU A 108 5.03 2.70 -1.37
C LEU A 108 5.82 3.33 -0.22
N GLU A 109 5.68 2.80 0.99
CA GLU A 109 6.45 3.23 2.17
C GLU A 109 7.96 3.02 1.92
N GLN A 110 8.35 1.85 1.43
CA GLN A 110 9.74 1.53 1.08
C GLN A 110 10.28 2.50 0.02
N ALA A 111 9.54 2.73 -1.07
CA ALA A 111 9.90 3.66 -2.12
C ALA A 111 10.09 5.10 -1.60
N TRP A 112 9.21 5.54 -0.70
CA TRP A 112 9.33 6.82 -0.01
C TRP A 112 10.57 6.89 0.88
N ARG A 113 10.83 5.88 1.72
CA ARG A 113 12.01 5.82 2.59
C ARG A 113 13.33 5.90 1.83
N MET A 114 13.39 5.39 0.59
CA MET A 114 14.57 5.47 -0.27
C MET A 114 14.95 6.90 -0.66
N VAL A 115 14.01 7.86 -0.59
CA VAL A 115 14.22 9.24 -1.06
C VAL A 115 13.91 10.30 0.00
N ALA A 116 13.15 9.94 1.04
CA ALA A 116 12.79 10.82 2.13
C ALA A 116 13.99 11.24 2.98
N GLY A 117 13.94 12.45 3.53
CA GLY A 117 14.96 12.94 4.44
C GLY A 117 14.89 12.23 5.80
N LYS A 118 16.04 12.05 6.46
CA LYS A 118 16.14 11.36 7.78
C LYS A 118 15.15 11.87 8.83
N ARG A 119 14.89 13.19 8.85
CA ARG A 119 13.93 13.81 9.78
C ARG A 119 12.49 13.40 9.50
N ALA A 120 12.11 13.30 8.23
CA ALA A 120 10.76 12.88 7.83
C ALA A 120 10.53 11.41 8.18
N VAL A 121 11.53 10.56 7.92
CA VAL A 121 11.53 9.14 8.29
C VAL A 121 11.37 8.97 9.81
N ALA A 122 12.21 9.65 10.61
CA ALA A 122 12.13 9.56 12.06
C ALA A 122 10.78 10.03 12.63
N ALA A 123 10.20 11.09 12.07
CA ALA A 123 8.88 11.57 12.50
C ALA A 123 7.77 10.58 12.15
N TYR A 124 7.82 9.97 10.96
CA TYR A 124 6.89 8.94 10.53
C TYR A 124 6.96 7.69 11.44
N ASP A 125 8.18 7.22 11.73
CA ASP A 125 8.40 6.05 12.60
C ASP A 125 7.85 6.28 14.02
N ALA A 126 8.06 7.48 14.57
CA ALA A 126 7.52 7.84 15.88
C ALA A 126 5.98 7.80 15.89
N ALA A 127 5.32 8.40 14.88
CA ALA A 127 3.87 8.43 14.78
C ALA A 127 3.25 7.05 14.54
N LYS A 128 3.90 6.21 13.73
CA LYS A 128 3.46 4.83 13.47
C LYS A 128 3.52 3.99 14.75
N GLY A 129 4.63 4.07 15.50
CA GLY A 129 4.77 3.36 16.77
C GLY A 129 3.79 3.82 17.85
N GLU A 130 3.35 5.08 17.85
CA GLU A 130 2.27 5.56 18.73
C GLU A 130 0.91 4.94 18.37
N THR A 131 0.63 4.83 17.07
CA THR A 131 -0.62 4.23 16.56
C THR A 131 -0.69 2.74 16.90
N GLU A 132 0.41 2.01 16.72
CA GLU A 132 0.51 0.59 17.03
C GLU A 132 0.29 0.32 18.53
N ARG A 133 0.92 1.12 19.42
CA ARG A 133 0.73 1.01 20.88
C ARG A 133 -0.72 1.28 21.31
N LYS A 134 -1.38 2.28 20.73
CA LYS A 134 -2.78 2.59 21.03
C LYS A 134 -3.71 1.45 20.60
N GLY A 135 -3.49 0.89 19.41
CA GLY A 135 -4.28 -0.24 18.91
C GLY A 135 -4.04 -1.55 19.66
N GLU A 136 -2.90 -1.73 20.32
CA GLU A 136 -2.66 -2.85 21.25
C GLU A 136 -3.41 -2.65 22.57
N THR A 137 -3.38 -1.43 23.12
CA THR A 137 -4.10 -1.09 24.37
C THR A 137 -5.62 -1.23 24.22
N GLU A 138 -6.20 -0.85 23.08
CA GLU A 138 -7.64 -0.99 22.83
C GLU A 138 -8.06 -2.48 22.67
N ARG A 139 -7.23 -3.30 22.01
CA ARG A 139 -7.49 -4.74 21.85
C ARG A 139 -7.43 -5.52 23.17
N GLU A 140 -6.56 -5.14 24.11
CA GLU A 140 -6.52 -5.74 25.45
C GLU A 140 -7.75 -5.40 26.30
N THR A 141 -8.37 -4.23 26.08
CA THR A 141 -9.58 -3.84 26.82
C THR A 141 -10.87 -4.52 26.33
N GLU A 142 -10.89 -5.01 25.09
CA GLU A 142 -12.04 -5.70 24.50
C GLU A 142 -12.09 -7.20 24.84
N ASP A 143 -10.95 -7.85 25.11
CA ASP A 143 -10.85 -9.29 25.42
C ASP A 143 -11.08 -9.64 26.93
N GLY A 144 -11.14 -8.63 27.81
CA GLY A 144 -11.32 -8.82 29.27
C GLY A 144 -12.77 -8.92 29.75
N GLY A 145 -13.75 -9.01 28.84
CA GLY A 145 -15.17 -8.76 29.10
C GLY A 145 -16.11 -9.96 29.12
N GLU A 146 -15.66 -11.20 29.36
CA GLU A 146 -16.60 -12.34 29.52
C GLU A 146 -16.13 -13.31 30.60
N GLY A 147 -16.56 -13.07 31.85
CA GLY A 147 -16.22 -13.94 32.96
C GLY A 147 -16.69 -13.47 34.33
N ALA A 148 -18.00 -13.37 34.55
CA ALA A 148 -18.60 -13.47 35.89
C ALA A 148 -20.11 -13.70 35.81
N GLY A 149 -20.53 -14.93 36.15
CA GLY A 149 -21.94 -15.33 36.24
C GLY A 149 -22.12 -16.63 37.03
N GLU A 150 -21.44 -16.73 38.18
CA GLU A 150 -21.71 -17.70 39.24
C GLU A 150 -23.09 -17.33 39.87
N GLY A 151 -24.11 -18.19 39.82
CA GLY A 151 -24.32 -19.24 40.81
C GLY A 151 -25.20 -18.74 41.98
N ALA A 152 -26.50 -19.05 41.98
CA ALA A 152 -27.30 -19.18 43.21
C ALA A 152 -28.68 -19.77 42.89
N GLY A 153 -29.04 -20.88 43.54
CA GLY A 153 -30.42 -21.38 43.50
C GLY A 153 -30.64 -22.81 43.96
N GLY A 154 -29.93 -23.27 44.99
CA GLY A 154 -30.25 -24.52 45.68
C GLY A 154 -30.66 -24.22 47.13
N GLY A 155 -31.81 -24.74 47.57
CA GLY A 155 -32.10 -24.99 48.99
C GLY A 155 -33.48 -24.61 49.51
N ALA A 156 -34.38 -25.61 49.49
CA ALA A 156 -35.39 -26.01 50.50
C ALA A 156 -36.17 -24.96 51.31
N VAL A 157 -37.51 -25.07 51.30
CA VAL A 157 -38.32 -25.88 52.25
C VAL A 157 -39.69 -26.19 51.67
#